data_AF-G0HB71-F1
#
_entry.id   AF-G0HB71-F1
#
_cell.length_a   1.000
_cell.length_b   1.000
_cell.length_c   1.000
_cell.angle_alpha   90.00
_cell.angle_beta   90.00
_cell.angle_gamma   90.00
#
_symmetry.space_group_name_H-M   'P 1'
#
loop_
_entity.id
_entity.type
_entity.pdbx_description
1 polymer ?
#
loop_
_entity_poly.entity_id
_entity_poly.type
_entity_poly.pdbx_seq_one_letter_code
_entity_poly.pdbx_strand_id
1 'polypeptide(L)'
;MNKQQAETLWANLRSNLLAAEDNIRQIIATRAWEPLGYESFAECWQERLSDVKLSKELRAVVVYAMFEDDTTPVDAARAVAGTGVVEVRSLHSAWSQGMGAHDAAFVTRSKPKARPTAGAPRTVATTLQEHEYEELRAAAAEADASLSEYVRACVLQVTASRTWAA
;
A
#
# COMPACT_ATOMS: atom_id res chain seq x y z
N MET A 1 41.66 -8.08 11.66
CA MET A 1 40.58 -9.08 11.48
C MET A 1 41.08 -10.12 10.49
N ASN A 2 41.05 -11.40 10.84
CA ASN A 2 41.50 -12.47 9.95
C ASN A 2 40.32 -13.09 9.16
N LYS A 3 40.63 -13.91 8.15
CA LYS A 3 39.62 -14.50 7.25
C LYS A 3 38.56 -15.30 8.01
N GLN A 4 38.97 -16.08 9.02
CA GLN A 4 38.07 -16.91 9.81
C GLN A 4 37.09 -16.08 10.65
N GLN A 5 37.57 -15.00 11.27
CA GLN A 5 36.70 -14.04 11.98
C GLN A 5 35.68 -13.38 11.04
N ALA A 6 36.09 -13.05 9.81
CA ALA A 6 35.18 -12.50 8.82
C ALA A 6 34.11 -13.52 8.39
N GLU A 7 34.49 -14.77 8.13
CA GLU A 7 33.55 -15.85 7.78
C GLU A 7 32.54 -16.11 8.90
N THR A 8 32.98 -16.12 10.16
CA THR A 8 32.07 -16.25 11.32
C THR A 8 31.08 -15.08 11.40
N LEU A 9 31.53 -13.85 11.15
CA LEU A 9 30.62 -12.69 11.14
C LEU A 9 29.55 -12.80 10.05
N TRP A 10 29.93 -13.24 8.84
CA TRP A 10 28.99 -13.45 7.74
C TRP A 10 28.01 -14.61 8.01
N ALA A 11 28.49 -15.70 8.60
CA ALA A 11 27.65 -16.83 8.99
C ALA A 11 26.63 -16.41 10.07
N ASN A 12 27.07 -15.66 11.09
CA ASN A 12 26.21 -15.16 12.15
C ASN A 12 25.16 -14.17 11.61
N LEU A 13 25.56 -13.25 10.73
CA LEU A 13 24.63 -12.32 10.09
C LEU A 13 23.55 -13.08 9.31
N ARG A 14 23.94 -14.05 8.47
CA ARG A 14 23.00 -14.88 7.71
C ARG A 14 22.03 -15.63 8.62
N SER A 15 22.54 -16.25 9.69
CA SER A 15 21.71 -16.97 10.65
C SER A 15 20.71 -16.05 11.35
N ASN A 16 21.14 -14.87 11.77
CA ASN A 16 20.29 -13.92 12.48
C ASN A 16 19.17 -13.36 11.60
N LEU A 17 19.45 -13.10 10.32
CA LEU A 17 18.43 -12.63 9.37
C LEU A 17 17.34 -13.67 9.13
N LEU A 18 17.73 -14.93 8.93
CA LEU A 18 16.78 -16.03 8.75
C LEU A 18 15.98 -16.29 10.03
N ALA A 19 16.67 -16.34 11.18
CA ALA A 19 16.02 -16.54 12.47
C ALA A 19 15.02 -15.42 12.79
N ALA A 20 15.29 -14.17 12.42
CA ALA A 20 14.35 -13.07 12.64
C ALA A 20 13.04 -13.27 11.86
N GLU A 21 13.12 -13.66 10.58
CA GLU A 21 11.95 -13.98 9.76
C GLU A 21 11.17 -15.16 10.33
N ASP A 22 11.85 -16.27 10.64
CA ASP A 22 11.23 -17.47 11.20
C ASP A 22 10.56 -17.19 12.55
N ASN A 23 11.20 -16.40 13.41
CA ASN A 23 10.65 -16.02 14.71
C ASN A 23 9.38 -15.18 14.57
N ILE A 24 9.34 -14.22 13.63
CA ILE A 24 8.12 -13.41 13.39
C ILE A 24 6.98 -14.33 12.93
N ARG A 25 7.25 -15.22 11.98
CA ARG A 25 6.26 -16.19 11.49
C ARG A 25 5.77 -17.11 12.61
N GLN A 26 6.67 -17.56 13.47
CA GLN A 26 6.32 -18.41 14.61
C GLN A 26 5.46 -17.65 15.63
N ILE A 27 5.81 -16.40 15.97
CA ILE A 27 5.00 -15.55 16.86
C ILE A 27 3.57 -15.43 16.33
N ILE A 28 3.42 -15.18 15.02
CA ILE A 28 2.12 -15.11 14.33
C ILE A 28 1.38 -16.45 14.40
N ALA A 29 2.03 -17.53 13.97
CA ALA A 29 1.41 -18.85 13.89
C ALA A 29 1.00 -19.41 15.25
N THR A 30 1.76 -19.13 16.32
CA THR A 30 1.45 -19.61 17.68
C THR A 30 0.72 -18.59 18.53
N ARG A 31 0.34 -17.44 17.97
CA ARG A 31 -0.32 -16.34 18.68
C ARG A 31 0.38 -15.98 20.00
N ALA A 32 1.71 -15.85 19.95
CA ALA A 32 2.56 -15.75 21.15
C ALA A 32 2.33 -14.47 21.99
N TRP A 33 1.50 -13.54 21.52
CA TRP A 33 1.06 -12.38 22.28
C TRP A 33 -0.06 -12.70 23.28
N GLU A 34 -0.90 -13.71 23.04
CA GLU A 34 -2.02 -14.05 23.93
C GLU A 34 -1.54 -14.42 25.35
N PRO A 35 -0.52 -15.29 25.54
CA PRO A 35 -0.04 -15.62 26.90
C PRO A 35 0.64 -14.46 27.61
N LEU A 36 1.02 -13.41 26.88
CA LEU A 36 1.61 -12.19 27.43
C LEU A 36 0.52 -11.19 27.88
N GLY A 37 -0.76 -11.47 27.61
CA GLY A 37 -1.90 -10.67 28.04
C GLY A 37 -2.33 -9.59 27.05
N TYR A 38 -1.84 -9.62 25.80
CA TYR A 38 -2.28 -8.68 24.76
C TYR A 38 -3.57 -9.16 24.08
N GLU A 39 -4.46 -8.23 23.75
CA GLU A 39 -5.74 -8.54 23.10
C GLU A 39 -5.58 -8.77 21.58
N SER A 40 -4.53 -8.18 20.97
CA SER A 40 -4.25 -8.31 19.54
C SER A 40 -2.76 -8.35 19.25
N PHE A 41 -2.40 -8.93 18.09
CA PHE A 41 -1.03 -8.87 17.59
C PHE A 41 -0.57 -7.43 17.37
N ALA A 42 -1.47 -6.55 16.91
CA ALA A 42 -1.15 -5.15 16.62
C ALA A 42 -0.69 -4.39 17.88
N GLU A 43 -1.38 -4.60 19.00
CA GLU A 43 -1.03 -4.01 20.30
C GLU A 43 0.37 -4.48 20.76
N CYS A 44 0.60 -5.80 20.75
CA CYS A 44 1.89 -6.38 21.11
C CYS A 44 3.03 -5.86 20.23
N TRP A 45 2.80 -5.80 18.91
CA TRP A 45 3.78 -5.30 17.95
C TRP A 45 4.10 -3.83 18.20
N GLN A 46 3.08 -3.00 18.41
CA GLN A 46 3.26 -1.57 18.63
C GLN A 46 4.05 -1.30 19.91
N GLU A 47 3.80 -2.04 20.99
CA GLU A 47 4.53 -1.85 22.25
C GLU A 47 5.98 -2.31 22.15
N ARG A 48 6.24 -3.46 21.52
CA ARG A 48 7.54 -4.13 21.61
C ARG A 48 8.48 -3.89 20.43
N LEU A 49 7.91 -3.61 19.25
CA LEU A 49 8.64 -3.67 17.97
C LEU A 49 8.27 -2.51 17.01
N SER A 50 7.62 -1.45 17.49
CA SER A 50 7.20 -0.32 16.65
C SER A 50 8.35 0.47 16.02
N ASP A 51 9.58 0.35 16.53
CA ASP A 51 10.78 0.99 16.01
C ASP A 51 11.57 0.12 15.02
N VAL A 52 11.21 -1.17 14.89
CA VAL A 52 11.92 -2.13 14.06
C VAL A 52 11.61 -1.89 12.57
N LYS A 53 12.65 -1.53 11.82
CA LYS A 53 12.56 -1.39 10.36
C LYS A 53 12.71 -2.74 9.67
N LEU A 54 11.58 -3.27 9.24
CA LEU A 54 11.50 -4.53 8.50
C LEU A 54 11.72 -4.36 6.99
N SER A 55 12.11 -5.46 6.32
CA SER A 55 12.07 -5.55 4.85
C SER A 55 10.63 -5.40 4.34
N LYS A 56 10.45 -5.17 3.03
CA LYS A 56 9.10 -5.08 2.46
C LYS A 56 8.31 -6.37 2.59
N GLU A 57 8.96 -7.52 2.36
CA GLU A 57 8.26 -8.81 2.48
C GLU A 57 7.80 -9.05 3.91
N LEU A 58 8.66 -8.82 4.90
CA LEU A 58 8.31 -9.01 6.31
C LEU A 58 7.25 -8.02 6.79
N ARG A 59 7.25 -6.78 6.30
CA ARG A 59 6.18 -5.82 6.61
C ARG A 59 4.82 -6.31 6.12
N ALA A 60 4.75 -6.87 4.92
CA ALA A 60 3.49 -7.42 4.41
C ALA A 60 2.98 -8.56 5.30
N VAL A 61 3.86 -9.45 5.77
CA VAL A 61 3.51 -10.55 6.68
C VAL A 61 2.94 -10.02 8.01
N VAL A 62 3.60 -9.03 8.63
CA VAL A 62 3.14 -8.42 9.88
C VAL A 62 1.82 -7.69 9.70
N VAL A 63 1.69 -6.89 8.64
CA VAL A 63 0.46 -6.14 8.34
C VAL A 63 -0.72 -7.09 8.08
N TYR A 64 -0.48 -8.22 7.41
CA TYR A 64 -1.50 -9.24 7.19
C TYR A 64 -1.99 -9.87 8.48
N ALA A 65 -1.07 -10.24 9.38
CA ALA A 65 -1.44 -10.77 10.69
C ALA A 65 -2.27 -9.77 11.52
N MET A 66 -2.01 -8.46 11.38
CA MET A 66 -2.84 -7.43 12.00
C MET A 66 -4.27 -7.41 11.43
N PHE A 67 -4.44 -7.64 10.12
CA PHE A 67 -5.77 -7.70 9.50
C PHE A 67 -6.56 -8.96 9.88
N GLU A 68 -5.88 -10.06 10.18
CA GLU A 68 -6.53 -11.25 10.74
C GLU A 68 -7.13 -11.00 12.13
N ASP A 69 -6.57 -10.03 12.87
CA ASP A 69 -7.10 -9.53 14.15
C ASP A 69 -7.98 -8.27 13.97
N ASP A 70 -8.62 -8.08 12.80
CA ASP A 70 -9.54 -6.99 12.47
C ASP A 70 -8.95 -5.56 12.62
N THR A 71 -7.62 -5.41 12.57
CA THR A 71 -6.96 -4.09 12.69
C THR A 71 -7.26 -3.22 11.48
N THR A 72 -7.56 -1.94 11.69
CA THR A 72 -7.80 -1.01 10.57
C THR A 72 -6.52 -0.68 9.81
N PRO A 73 -6.58 -0.36 8.49
CA PRO A 73 -5.41 0.06 7.73
C PRO A 73 -4.68 1.29 8.28
N VAL A 74 -5.38 2.16 9.03
CA VAL A 74 -4.77 3.35 9.64
C VAL A 74 -3.95 2.95 10.86
N ASP A 75 -4.46 2.04 11.68
CA ASP A 75 -3.78 1.59 12.90
C ASP A 75 -2.60 0.68 12.58
N ALA A 76 -2.74 -0.22 11.61
CA ALA A 76 -1.63 -1.03 11.11
C ALA A 76 -0.48 -0.16 10.56
N ALA A 77 -0.80 0.95 9.86
CA ALA A 77 0.21 1.89 9.37
C ALA A 77 0.92 2.68 10.49
N ARG A 78 0.27 2.84 11.65
CA ARG A 78 0.87 3.46 12.84
C ARG A 78 1.74 2.47 13.62
N ALA A 79 1.35 1.20 13.66
CA ALA A 79 2.05 0.16 14.40
C ALA A 79 3.35 -0.30 13.70
N VAL A 80 3.40 -0.30 12.36
CA VAL A 80 4.54 -0.85 11.60
C VAL A 80 5.43 0.25 11.02
N ALA A 81 6.66 0.34 11.54
CA ALA A 81 7.66 1.31 11.09
C ALA A 81 7.91 1.28 9.58
N GLY A 82 7.94 2.46 8.96
CA GLY A 82 8.29 2.63 7.55
C GLY A 82 7.16 2.28 6.57
N THR A 83 5.98 1.88 7.05
CA THR A 83 4.78 1.79 6.21
C THR A 83 4.03 3.12 6.18
N GLY A 84 3.40 3.41 5.05
CA GLY A 84 2.46 4.53 4.91
C GLY A 84 1.04 4.01 4.74
N VAL A 85 0.04 4.83 5.11
CA VAL A 85 -1.39 4.47 5.00
C VAL A 85 -1.77 4.03 3.56
N VAL A 86 -1.17 4.62 2.53
CA VAL A 86 -1.41 4.22 1.13
C VAL A 86 -0.92 2.80 0.85
N GLU A 87 0.29 2.47 1.30
CA GLU A 87 0.88 1.13 1.15
C GLU A 87 0.05 0.09 1.90
N VAL A 88 -0.33 0.39 3.15
CA VAL A 88 -1.15 -0.50 3.98
C VAL A 88 -2.55 -0.70 3.40
N ARG A 89 -3.17 0.33 2.82
CA ARG A 89 -4.45 0.18 2.08
C ARG A 89 -4.31 -0.72 0.86
N SER A 90 -3.22 -0.60 0.12
CA SER A 90 -2.94 -1.51 -1.00
C SER A 90 -2.75 -2.96 -0.54
N LEU A 91 -2.04 -3.17 0.58
CA LEU A 91 -1.91 -4.48 1.21
C LEU A 91 -3.26 -5.02 1.70
N HIS A 92 -4.09 -4.20 2.33
CA HIS A 92 -5.43 -4.57 2.78
C HIS A 92 -6.31 -5.00 1.60
N SER A 93 -6.27 -4.27 0.48
CA SER A 93 -7.00 -4.65 -0.73
C SER A 93 -6.50 -5.97 -1.33
N ALA A 94 -5.20 -6.25 -1.28
CA ALA A 94 -4.63 -7.52 -1.74
C ALA A 94 -5.05 -8.67 -0.81
N TRP A 95 -5.01 -8.44 0.51
CA TRP A 95 -5.45 -9.38 1.52
C TRP A 95 -6.93 -9.74 1.37
N SER A 96 -7.81 -8.73 1.19
CA SER A 96 -9.25 -8.95 0.97
C SER A 96 -9.55 -9.71 -0.33
N GLN A 97 -8.61 -9.74 -1.27
CA GLN A 97 -8.69 -10.52 -2.51
C GLN A 97 -8.09 -11.93 -2.38
N GLY A 98 -7.64 -12.32 -1.18
CA GLY A 98 -7.04 -13.64 -0.90
C GLY A 98 -5.60 -13.79 -1.39
N MET A 99 -4.93 -12.69 -1.75
CA MET A 99 -3.52 -12.74 -2.17
C MET A 99 -2.61 -12.95 -0.96
N GLY A 100 -1.65 -13.88 -1.04
CA GLY A 100 -0.68 -14.09 0.05
C GLY A 100 0.25 -12.90 0.29
N ALA A 101 0.69 -12.73 1.55
CA ALA A 101 1.51 -11.58 1.97
C ALA A 101 2.80 -11.42 1.16
N HIS A 102 3.46 -12.54 0.82
CA HIS A 102 4.68 -12.52 0.02
C HIS A 102 4.42 -11.93 -1.37
N ASP A 103 3.39 -12.40 -2.08
CA ASP A 103 3.03 -11.91 -3.42
C ASP A 103 2.55 -10.45 -3.37
N ALA A 104 1.78 -10.10 -2.34
CA ALA A 104 1.32 -8.74 -2.13
C ALA A 104 2.48 -7.75 -1.95
N ALA A 105 3.58 -8.14 -1.30
CA ALA A 105 4.76 -7.29 -1.16
C ALA A 105 5.39 -6.89 -2.51
N PHE A 106 5.28 -7.76 -3.54
CA PHE A 106 5.77 -7.47 -4.89
C PHE A 106 4.77 -6.65 -5.71
N VAL A 107 3.48 -7.00 -5.64
CA VAL A 107 2.43 -6.36 -6.45
C VAL A 107 2.13 -4.94 -5.96
N THR A 108 2.17 -4.72 -4.64
CA THR A 108 1.94 -3.40 -4.04
C THR A 108 3.14 -2.45 -4.13
N ARG A 109 4.20 -2.84 -4.86
CA ARG A 109 5.35 -1.97 -5.14
C ARG A 109 4.84 -0.70 -5.81
N SER A 110 4.68 0.36 -5.01
CA SER A 110 4.46 1.71 -5.52
C SER A 110 5.55 1.97 -6.54
N LYS A 111 5.15 2.06 -7.83
CA LYS A 111 6.05 2.50 -8.87
C LYS A 111 6.62 3.84 -8.39
N PRO A 112 7.95 4.04 -8.39
CA PRO A 112 8.49 5.35 -8.08
C PRO A 112 7.74 6.35 -8.95
N LYS A 113 7.17 7.41 -8.35
CA LYS A 113 6.50 8.48 -9.10
C LYS A 113 7.52 8.99 -10.10
N ALA A 114 7.43 8.52 -11.34
CA ALA A 114 8.24 9.05 -12.43
C ALA A 114 7.88 10.54 -12.50
N ARG A 115 8.88 11.40 -12.35
CA ARG A 115 8.68 12.83 -12.52
C ARG A 115 8.05 13.01 -13.91
N PRO A 116 6.89 13.67 -14.05
CA PRO A 116 6.30 13.88 -15.36
C PRO A 116 7.32 14.59 -16.26
N THR A 117 7.67 13.99 -17.38
CA THR A 117 8.53 14.61 -18.39
C THR A 117 7.91 15.94 -18.82
N ALA A 118 8.72 16.99 -18.99
CA ALA A 118 8.21 18.28 -19.44
C ALA A 118 7.46 18.10 -20.77
N GLY A 119 6.21 18.59 -20.84
CA GLY A 119 5.33 18.44 -22.00
C GLY A 119 4.50 17.14 -22.04
N ALA A 120 4.65 16.22 -21.08
CA ALA A 120 3.79 15.02 -21.03
C ALA A 120 2.33 15.39 -20.71
N PRO A 121 1.34 14.70 -21.31
CA PRO A 121 -0.08 14.85 -20.98
C PRO A 121 -0.32 14.69 -19.48
N ARG A 122 -1.17 15.55 -18.92
CA ARG A 122 -1.57 15.51 -17.51
C ARG A 122 -2.98 14.94 -17.42
N THR A 123 -3.19 13.99 -16.52
CA THR A 123 -4.52 13.47 -16.22
C THR A 123 -5.12 14.24 -15.05
N VAL A 124 -6.35 14.71 -15.23
CA VAL A 124 -7.22 15.20 -14.15
C VAL A 124 -8.22 14.09 -13.88
N ALA A 125 -8.26 13.60 -12.64
CA ALA A 125 -9.25 12.63 -12.19
C ALA A 125 -10.19 13.32 -11.20
N THR A 126 -11.48 13.08 -11.35
CA THR A 126 -12.52 13.51 -10.41
C THR A 126 -13.48 12.36 -10.17
N THR A 127 -14.13 12.36 -9.02
CA THR A 127 -15.22 11.43 -8.73
C THR A 127 -16.53 12.06 -9.22
N LEU A 128 -17.38 11.25 -9.83
CA LEU A 128 -18.73 11.60 -10.25
C LEU A 128 -19.70 10.71 -9.49
N GLN A 129 -20.88 11.24 -9.20
CA GLN A 129 -22.02 10.44 -8.77
C GLN A 129 -22.53 9.60 -9.95
N GLU A 130 -23.23 8.51 -9.67
CA GLU A 130 -23.72 7.57 -10.70
C GLU A 130 -24.56 8.26 -11.78
N HIS A 131 -25.48 9.15 -11.37
CA HIS A 131 -26.33 9.89 -12.31
C HIS A 131 -25.52 10.83 -13.22
N GLU A 132 -24.51 11.54 -12.68
CA GLU A 132 -23.64 12.44 -13.46
C GLU A 132 -22.82 11.67 -14.50
N TYR A 133 -22.39 10.45 -14.15
CA TYR A 133 -21.66 9.58 -15.07
C TYR A 133 -22.53 9.08 -16.21
N GLU A 134 -23.75 8.61 -15.91
CA GLU A 134 -24.69 8.13 -16.93
C GLU A 134 -25.17 9.26 -17.86
N GLU A 135 -25.40 10.46 -17.33
CA GLU A 135 -25.69 11.65 -18.15
C GLU A 135 -24.56 11.97 -19.14
N LEU A 136 -23.31 11.98 -18.67
CA LEU A 136 -22.15 12.20 -19.54
C LEU A 136 -21.97 11.07 -20.57
N ARG A 137 -22.27 9.84 -20.19
CA ARG A 137 -22.21 8.68 -21.09
C ARG A 137 -23.25 8.79 -22.20
N ALA A 138 -24.48 9.15 -21.86
CA ALA A 138 -25.56 9.36 -22.82
C ALA A 138 -25.21 10.50 -23.78
N ALA A 139 -24.75 11.63 -23.25
CA ALA A 139 -24.36 12.79 -24.06
C ALA A 139 -23.17 12.51 -24.99
N ALA A 140 -22.21 11.69 -24.55
CA ALA A 140 -21.11 11.24 -25.41
C ALA A 140 -21.61 10.33 -26.55
N ALA A 141 -22.57 9.45 -26.26
CA ALA A 141 -23.18 8.59 -27.28
C ALA A 141 -24.00 9.39 -28.31
N GLU A 142 -24.73 10.42 -27.87
CA GLU A 142 -25.44 11.35 -28.77
C GLU A 142 -24.48 12.13 -29.69
N ALA A 143 -23.29 12.44 -29.19
CA ALA A 143 -22.24 13.13 -29.93
C ALA A 143 -21.36 12.20 -30.80
N ASP A 144 -21.66 10.90 -30.86
CA ASP A 144 -20.87 9.86 -31.53
C ASP A 144 -19.36 9.93 -31.17
N ALA A 145 -19.08 10.17 -29.88
CA ALA A 145 -17.73 10.33 -29.35
C ALA A 145 -17.48 9.38 -28.18
N SER A 146 -16.22 9.03 -27.94
CA SER A 146 -15.88 8.35 -26.69
C SER A 146 -16.10 9.28 -25.50
N LEU A 147 -16.47 8.73 -24.34
CA LEU A 147 -16.69 9.52 -23.11
C LEU A 147 -15.49 10.42 -22.78
N SER A 148 -14.26 9.91 -22.94
CA SER A 148 -13.04 10.67 -22.70
C SER A 148 -12.85 11.84 -23.66
N GLU A 149 -13.20 11.68 -24.93
CA GLU A 149 -13.11 12.74 -25.95
C GLU A 149 -14.19 13.79 -25.73
N TYR A 150 -15.41 13.34 -25.42
CA TYR A 150 -16.54 14.21 -25.12
C TYR A 150 -16.24 15.09 -23.89
N VAL A 151 -15.84 14.48 -22.77
CA VAL A 151 -15.47 15.21 -21.55
C VAL A 151 -14.32 16.18 -21.81
N ARG A 152 -13.31 15.77 -22.58
CA ARG A 152 -12.20 16.67 -22.96
C ARG A 152 -12.69 17.87 -23.77
N ALA A 153 -13.61 17.67 -24.72
CA ALA A 153 -14.19 18.74 -25.51
C ALA A 153 -14.99 19.71 -24.64
N CYS A 154 -15.84 19.21 -23.73
CA CYS A 154 -16.59 20.05 -22.78
C CYS A 154 -15.65 20.89 -21.91
N VAL A 155 -14.59 20.30 -21.36
CA VAL A 155 -13.61 21.02 -20.53
C VAL A 155 -12.92 22.12 -21.35
N LEU A 156 -12.46 21.81 -22.56
CA LEU A 156 -11.81 22.78 -23.44
C LEU A 156 -12.76 23.92 -23.82
N GLN A 157 -14.01 23.59 -24.15
CA GLN A 157 -15.05 24.57 -24.48
C GLN A 157 -15.33 25.52 -23.32
N VAL A 158 -15.50 24.98 -22.10
CA VAL A 158 -15.69 25.79 -20.88
C VAL A 158 -14.47 26.66 -20.60
N THR A 159 -13.24 26.15 -20.80
CA THR A 159 -12.03 26.99 -20.62
C THR A 159 -11.87 28.07 -21.69
N ALA A 160 -12.30 27.81 -22.92
CA ALA A 160 -12.24 28.77 -24.03
C ALA A 160 -13.30 29.88 -23.92
N SER A 161 -14.45 29.56 -23.32
CA SER A 161 -15.57 30.51 -23.12
C SER A 161 -15.48 31.29 -21.80
N ARG A 162 -14.47 31.00 -20.97
CA ARG A 162 -14.20 31.66 -19.69
C ARG A 162 -13.39 32.95 -19.88
N THR A 163 -14.05 34.06 -20.24
CA THR A 163 -13.68 35.37 -19.67
C THR A 163 -14.09 35.34 -18.21
N TRP A 164 -13.14 35.09 -17.29
CA TRP A 164 -13.44 35.20 -15.86
C TRP A 164 -13.84 36.65 -15.56
N ALA A 165 -15.08 36.86 -15.14
CA ALA A 165 -15.41 38.02 -14.32
C ALA A 165 -14.67 37.84 -13.00
N ALA A 166 -13.71 38.72 -12.74
CA ALA A 166 -13.02 38.85 -11.47
C ALA A 166 -13.97 39.37 -10.38
#